data_AF-A0A822CRB5-F1
#
_entry.id   AF-A0A822CRB5-F1
#
_cell.length_a   1.000
_cell.length_b   1.000
_cell.length_c   1.000
_cell.angle_alpha   90.00
_cell.angle_beta   90.00
_cell.angle_gamma   90.00
#
_symmetry.space_group_name_H-M   'P 1'
#
loop_
_entity.id
_entity.type
_entity.pdbx_description
1 polymer ?
#
loop_
_entity_poly.entity_id
_entity_poly.type
_entity_poly.pdbx_seq_one_letter_code
_entity_poly.pdbx_strand_id
1 'polypeptide(L)'
;MLFNEKLFCGIVGFDPVIGKTITAKYAGNLYHEVQQDNGDRYVLTCRPEKLREYHHRLIRMLNLLRKRLLFITNGSRRLFGIIGEPSVCLVCDCKNFDHGIFNQFQISLTNLLKEQISKIKKFNIIWVSNDNEQFREQPIDANASNIDQA
;
A
#
# COMPACT_ATOMS: atom_id res chain seq x y z
N MET A 1 -8.85 -5.01 19.44
CA MET A 1 -8.69 -4.83 20.91
C MET A 1 -10.07 -5.06 21.50
N LEU A 2 -10.22 -5.93 22.51
CA LEU A 2 -11.54 -6.19 23.10
C LEU A 2 -11.59 -5.50 24.45
N PHE A 3 -12.48 -4.51 24.57
CA PHE A 3 -12.85 -3.91 25.83
C PHE A 3 -13.81 -4.88 26.52
N ASN A 4 -13.30 -5.76 27.37
CA ASN A 4 -14.12 -6.85 27.89
C ASN A 4 -14.83 -6.50 29.19
N GLU A 5 -14.37 -5.51 29.96
CA GLU A 5 -15.00 -5.15 31.23
C GLU A 5 -14.95 -3.64 31.45
N LYS A 6 -16.15 -3.03 31.63
CA LYS A 6 -16.29 -1.66 32.10
C LYS A 6 -15.91 -1.64 33.57
N LEU A 7 -14.92 -0.84 33.94
CA LEU A 7 -14.58 -0.66 35.34
C LEU A 7 -15.68 0.14 36.02
N PHE A 8 -16.39 -0.50 36.95
CA PHE A 8 -17.05 0.22 38.02
C PHE A 8 -15.97 0.65 39.01
N CYS A 9 -15.26 1.74 38.68
CA CYS A 9 -14.32 2.35 39.59
C CYS A 9 -15.10 2.95 40.78
N GLY A 10 -14.92 2.40 41.99
CA GLY A 10 -15.41 3.00 43.23
C GLY A 10 -16.69 2.42 43.83
N ILE A 11 -16.88 1.10 43.82
CA ILE A 11 -17.90 0.50 44.71
C ILE A 11 -17.46 0.72 46.16
N VAL A 12 -18.18 1.60 46.85
CA VAL A 12 -18.01 1.87 48.28
C VAL A 12 -18.99 0.98 49.02
N GLY A 13 -18.47 -0.02 49.75
CA GLY A 13 -19.28 -0.92 50.59
C GLY A 13 -19.08 -0.61 52.06
N PHE A 14 -20.13 -0.67 52.87
CA PHE A 14 -20.01 -0.56 54.32
C PHE A 14 -19.98 -1.95 54.94
N ASP A 15 -18.96 -2.24 55.75
CA ASP A 15 -18.88 -3.49 56.50
C ASP A 15 -19.42 -3.27 57.93
N PRO A 16 -20.59 -3.85 58.27
CA PRO A 16 -21.20 -3.66 59.57
C PRO A 16 -20.50 -4.40 60.71
N VAL A 17 -19.67 -5.42 60.41
CA VAL A 17 -18.90 -6.15 61.43
C VAL A 17 -17.71 -5.32 61.91
N ILE A 18 -17.10 -4.56 60.99
CA ILE A 18 -15.92 -3.73 61.28
C ILE A 18 -16.30 -2.26 61.53
N GLY A 19 -17.56 -1.88 61.25
CA GLY A 19 -18.09 -0.53 61.43
C GLY A 19 -17.44 0.51 60.53
N LYS A 20 -16.88 0.09 59.38
CA LYS A 20 -16.09 0.96 58.51
C LYS A 20 -16.55 0.84 57.07
N THR A 21 -16.48 1.97 56.37
CA THR A 21 -16.63 2.02 54.93
C THR A 21 -15.36 1.48 54.28
N ILE A 22 -15.50 0.40 53.52
CA ILE A 22 -14.42 -0.23 52.77
C ILE A 22 -14.54 0.18 51.30
N THR A 23 -13.45 0.71 50.76
CA THR A 23 -13.33 0.96 49.32
C THR A 23 -12.51 -0.16 48.71
N ALA A 24 -13.08 -0.87 47.74
CA ALA A 24 -12.35 -1.84 46.94
C ALA A 24 -11.36 -1.12 46.00
N LYS A 25 -10.12 -0.90 46.46
CA LYS A 25 -9.00 -0.42 45.62
C LYS A 25 -8.17 -1.60 45.11
N TYR A 26 -8.81 -2.61 44.52
CA TYR A 26 -8.13 -3.89 44.25
C TYR A 26 -7.05 -3.85 43.16
N ALA A 27 -6.92 -2.78 42.38
CA ALA A 27 -6.04 -2.87 41.21
C ALA A 27 -5.55 -1.51 40.66
N GLY A 28 -5.30 -0.51 41.52
CA GLY A 28 -4.63 0.70 41.06
C GLY A 28 -3.24 0.34 40.54
N ASN A 29 -3.10 0.21 39.21
CA ASN A 29 -1.90 -0.17 38.44
C ASN A 29 -1.71 -1.66 38.10
N LEU A 30 -2.63 -2.56 38.44
CA LEU A 30 -2.50 -3.98 38.03
C LEU A 30 -2.90 -4.22 36.56
N TYR A 31 -3.68 -3.32 35.98
CA TYR A 31 -4.15 -3.44 34.60
C TYR A 31 -4.02 -2.11 33.86
N HIS A 32 -3.85 -2.20 32.54
CA HIS A 32 -3.90 -1.03 31.68
C HIS A 32 -5.36 -0.61 31.46
N GLU A 33 -5.70 0.59 31.93
CA GLU A 33 -7.01 1.20 31.74
C GLU A 33 -6.99 2.13 30.53
N VAL A 34 -8.07 2.13 29.74
CA VAL A 34 -8.28 3.12 28.68
C VAL A 34 -9.59 3.83 28.94
N GLN A 35 -9.54 5.16 28.86
CA GLN A 35 -10.71 6.03 28.90
C GLN A 35 -11.16 6.30 27.47
N GLN A 36 -12.43 6.04 27.17
CA GLN A 36 -13.06 6.43 25.90
C GLN A 36 -13.52 7.88 25.94
N ASP A 37 -13.80 8.45 24.76
CA ASP A 37 -14.25 9.85 24.60
C ASP A 37 -15.55 10.16 25.37
N ASN A 38 -16.37 9.15 25.66
CA ASN A 38 -17.59 9.25 26.45
C ASN A 38 -17.35 9.25 27.98
N GLY A 39 -16.09 9.20 28.43
CA GLY A 39 -15.71 9.18 29.85
C GLY A 39 -15.68 7.79 30.48
N ASP A 40 -16.10 6.74 29.77
CA ASP A 40 -16.08 5.37 30.29
C ASP A 40 -14.66 4.81 30.39
N ARG A 41 -14.37 4.08 31.47
CA ARG A 41 -13.09 3.41 31.70
C ARG A 41 -13.21 1.91 31.52
N TYR A 42 -12.29 1.32 30.77
CA TYR A 42 -12.25 -0.10 30.49
C TYR A 42 -10.90 -0.71 30.88
N VAL A 43 -10.94 -1.93 31.41
CA VAL A 43 -9.71 -2.73 31.54
C VAL A 43 -9.35 -3.30 30.18
N LEU A 44 -8.13 -3.04 29.74
CA LEU A 44 -7.56 -3.75 28.61
C LEU A 44 -7.12 -5.14 29.05
N THR A 45 -7.89 -6.15 28.68
CA THR A 45 -7.48 -7.55 28.79
C THR A 45 -7.29 -8.15 27.40
N CYS A 46 -6.12 -8.75 27.17
CA CYS A 46 -5.83 -9.44 25.92
C CYS A 46 -5.46 -10.89 26.23
N ARG A 47 -6.22 -11.83 25.67
CA ARG A 47 -5.86 -13.25 25.72
C ARG A 47 -4.63 -13.48 24.83
N PRO A 48 -3.60 -14.22 25.27
CA PRO A 48 -2.41 -14.49 24.46
C PRO A 48 -2.72 -15.04 23.07
N GLU A 49 -3.77 -15.85 22.93
CA GLU A 49 -4.23 -16.42 21.65
C GLU A 49 -4.66 -15.33 20.67
N LYS A 50 -5.43 -14.35 21.16
CA LYS A 50 -5.91 -13.22 20.35
C LYS A 50 -4.76 -12.29 19.96
N LEU A 51 -3.79 -12.10 20.85
CA LEU A 51 -2.58 -11.33 20.54
C LEU A 51 -1.76 -12.03 19.43
N ARG A 52 -1.57 -13.35 19.52
CA ARG A 52 -0.87 -14.15 18.49
C ARG A 52 -1.59 -14.10 17.15
N GLU A 53 -2.91 -14.25 17.14
CA GLU A 53 -3.70 -14.13 15.91
C GLU A 53 -3.55 -12.75 15.25
N TYR A 54 -3.67 -11.69 16.05
CA TYR A 54 -3.50 -10.32 15.57
C TYR A 54 -2.09 -10.08 15.02
N HIS A 55 -1.07 -10.55 15.72
CA HIS A 55 0.33 -10.50 15.28
C HIS A 55 0.53 -11.22 13.93
N HIS A 56 -0.01 -12.44 13.77
CA HIS A 56 0.06 -13.16 12.50
C HIS A 56 -0.65 -12.42 11.36
N ARG A 57 -1.81 -11.81 11.62
CA ARG A 57 -2.53 -10.99 10.63
C ARG A 57 -1.72 -9.77 10.22
N LEU A 58 -1.10 -9.07 11.17
CA LEU A 58 -0.22 -7.94 10.89
C LEU A 58 0.97 -8.34 10.03
N ILE A 59 1.67 -9.43 10.38
CA ILE A 59 2.78 -9.94 9.58
C ILE A 59 2.33 -10.27 8.16
N ARG A 60 1.18 -10.94 7.99
CA ARG A 60 0.63 -11.26 6.68
C ARG A 60 0.37 -10.00 5.86
N MET A 61 -0.27 -8.98 6.44
CA MET A 61 -0.53 -7.71 5.75
C MET A 61 0.75 -6.98 5.39
N LEU A 62 1.72 -6.90 6.30
CA LEU A 62 3.02 -6.28 6.03
C LEU A 62 3.75 -6.97 4.87
N ASN A 63 3.70 -8.30 4.81
CA ASN A 63 4.30 -9.06 3.72
C ASN A 63 3.59 -8.79 2.38
N LEU A 64 2.27 -8.66 2.36
CA LEU A 64 1.51 -8.28 1.16
C LEU A 64 1.86 -6.86 0.71
N LEU A 65 1.95 -5.91 1.63
CA LEU A 65 2.33 -4.53 1.32
C LEU A 65 3.75 -4.45 0.75
N ARG A 66 4.72 -5.16 1.35
CA ARG A 66 6.08 -5.25 0.82
C ARG A 66 6.12 -5.83 -0.58
N LYS A 67 5.39 -6.92 -0.83
CA LYS A 67 5.30 -7.54 -2.17
C LYS A 67 4.71 -6.58 -3.20
N ARG A 68 3.64 -5.86 -2.85
CA ARG A 68 3.01 -4.86 -3.73
C ARG A 68 3.93 -3.68 -4.01
N LEU A 69 4.60 -3.16 -2.97
CA LEU A 69 5.53 -2.06 -3.11
C LEU A 69 6.68 -2.46 -4.03
N LEU A 70 7.31 -3.62 -3.76
CA LEU A 70 8.36 -4.15 -4.63
C LEU A 70 7.88 -4.35 -6.07
N PHE A 71 6.65 -4.84 -6.26
CA PHE A 71 6.08 -5.01 -7.60
C PHE A 71 5.97 -3.67 -8.35
N ILE A 72 5.37 -2.65 -7.73
CA ILE A 72 5.14 -1.33 -8.35
C ILE A 72 6.46 -0.58 -8.57
N THR A 73 7.43 -0.73 -7.67
CA THR A 73 8.72 -0.04 -7.75
C THR A 73 9.77 -0.80 -8.58
N ASN A 74 9.41 -1.90 -9.24
CA ASN A 74 10.35 -2.71 -10.01
C ASN A 74 10.22 -2.49 -11.53
N GLY A 75 11.37 -2.36 -12.19
CA GLY A 75 11.49 -2.21 -13.63
C GLY A 75 10.85 -0.93 -14.16
N SER A 76 10.30 -1.03 -15.37
CA SER A 76 9.57 0.03 -16.07
C SER A 76 8.40 0.60 -15.27
N ARG A 77 7.78 -0.18 -14.38
CA ARG A 77 6.65 0.28 -13.55
C ARG A 77 7.00 1.41 -12.60
N ARG A 78 8.27 1.50 -12.20
CA ARG A 78 8.75 2.60 -11.36
C ARG A 78 8.66 3.95 -12.06
N LEU A 79 8.86 3.98 -13.38
CA LEU A 79 8.89 5.21 -14.18
C LEU A 79 7.55 5.49 -14.87
N PHE A 80 6.92 4.45 -15.41
CA PHE A 80 5.73 4.57 -16.26
C PHE A 80 4.44 4.10 -15.58
N GLY A 81 4.51 3.56 -14.36
CA GLY A 81 3.38 2.92 -13.71
C GLY A 81 3.01 1.58 -14.36
N ILE A 82 1.80 1.09 -14.05
CA ILE A 82 1.28 -0.16 -14.58
C ILE A 82 0.36 0.16 -15.76
N ILE A 83 0.67 -0.42 -16.92
CA ILE A 83 -0.19 -0.36 -18.10
C ILE A 83 -1.12 -1.58 -18.09
N GLY A 84 -2.43 -1.36 -17.97
CA GLY A 84 -3.43 -2.43 -17.89
C GLY A 84 -4.30 -2.56 -19.14
N GLU A 85 -4.23 -1.58 -20.03
CA GLU A 85 -5.05 -1.46 -21.21
C GLU A 85 -4.57 -2.40 -22.32
N PRO A 86 -5.49 -3.02 -23.09
CA PRO A 86 -5.10 -3.95 -24.15
C PRO A 86 -4.48 -3.25 -25.37
N SER A 87 -4.65 -1.94 -25.52
CA SER A 87 -4.12 -1.16 -26.63
C SER A 87 -3.69 0.21 -26.13
N VAL A 88 -2.44 0.61 -26.41
CA VAL A 88 -1.86 1.86 -25.89
C VAL A 88 -1.14 2.65 -26.98
N CYS A 89 -1.20 3.98 -26.91
CA CYS A 89 -0.35 4.85 -27.72
C CYS A 89 0.58 5.65 -26.80
N LEU A 90 1.89 5.49 -26.98
CA LEU A 90 2.91 6.22 -26.25
C LEU A 90 3.19 7.53 -26.98
N VAL A 91 3.04 8.66 -26.29
CA VAL A 91 3.35 9.98 -26.84
C VAL A 91 4.61 10.48 -26.15
N CYS A 92 5.69 10.64 -26.91
CA CYS A 92 7.02 10.95 -26.42
C CYS A 92 7.42 12.36 -26.84
N ASP A 93 7.42 13.30 -25.90
CA ASP A 93 8.00 14.64 -26.10
C ASP A 93 9.42 14.66 -25.54
N CYS A 94 10.39 14.72 -26.46
CA CYS A 94 11.81 14.72 -26.13
C CYS A 94 12.54 15.93 -26.71
N LYS A 95 11.83 16.96 -27.19
CA LYS A 95 12.45 18.07 -27.95
C LYS A 95 13.55 18.80 -27.18
N ASN A 96 13.41 18.89 -25.86
CA ASN A 96 14.31 19.63 -24.97
C ASN A 96 15.25 18.71 -24.17
N PHE A 97 15.34 17.43 -24.50
CA PHE A 97 16.24 16.52 -23.80
C PHE A 97 17.68 16.76 -24.28
N ASP A 98 18.60 16.90 -23.33
CA ASP A 98 20.02 16.76 -23.64
C ASP A 98 20.34 15.30 -24.01
N HIS A 99 21.50 15.06 -24.60
CA HIS A 99 21.90 13.72 -25.02
C HIS A 99 21.94 12.70 -23.87
N GLY A 100 22.26 13.13 -22.65
CA GLY A 100 22.34 12.25 -21.50
C GLY A 100 20.96 11.78 -21.04
N ILE A 101 20.03 12.71 -20.92
CA ILE A 101 18.63 12.46 -20.57
C ILE A 101 17.96 11.63 -21.68
N PHE A 102 18.21 11.95 -22.94
CA PHE A 102 17.64 11.20 -24.06
C PHE A 102 18.08 9.74 -24.07
N ASN A 103 19.36 9.46 -23.84
CA ASN A 103 19.86 8.08 -23.76
C ASN A 103 19.23 7.30 -22.60
N GLN A 104 19.08 7.92 -21.42
CA GLN A 104 18.40 7.30 -20.28
C GLN A 104 16.92 7.05 -20.55
N PHE A 105 16.26 7.98 -21.25
CA PHE A 105 14.88 7.83 -21.68
C PHE A 105 14.74 6.65 -22.65
N GLN A 106 15.61 6.52 -23.66
CA GLN A 106 15.58 5.40 -24.60
C GLN A 106 15.75 4.04 -23.91
N ILE A 107 16.68 3.92 -22.97
CA ILE A 107 16.84 2.70 -22.16
C ILE A 107 15.56 2.39 -21.37
N SER A 108 14.96 3.41 -20.76
CA SER A 108 13.74 3.27 -19.96
C SER A 108 12.54 2.87 -20.82
N LEU A 109 12.39 3.49 -22.00
CA LEU A 109 11.36 3.16 -22.99
C LEU A 109 11.54 1.73 -23.51
N THR A 110 12.77 1.32 -23.79
CA THR A 110 13.07 -0.06 -24.23
C THR A 110 12.64 -1.08 -23.16
N ASN A 111 12.91 -0.80 -21.89
CA ASN A 111 12.46 -1.64 -20.78
C ASN A 111 10.93 -1.65 -20.67
N LEU A 112 10.25 -0.52 -20.89
CA LEU A 112 8.78 -0.46 -20.94
C LEU A 112 8.21 -1.37 -22.03
N LEU A 113 8.77 -1.28 -23.24
CA LEU A 113 8.32 -2.07 -24.39
C LEU A 113 8.45 -3.58 -24.09
N LYS A 114 9.61 -4.00 -23.57
CA LYS A 114 9.90 -5.40 -23.27
C LYS A 114 9.12 -5.94 -22.08
N GLU A 115 8.99 -5.17 -21.00
CA GLU A 115 8.40 -5.65 -19.76
C GLU A 115 6.87 -5.56 -19.72
N GLN A 116 6.28 -4.55 -20.36
CA GLN A 116 4.84 -4.26 -20.27
C GLN A 116 4.14 -4.33 -21.63
N ILE A 117 4.65 -3.64 -22.65
CA ILE A 117 3.95 -3.56 -23.95
C ILE A 117 3.93 -4.93 -24.66
N SER A 118 4.95 -5.75 -24.51
CA SER A 118 4.97 -7.15 -24.98
C SER A 118 3.83 -8.04 -24.47
N LYS A 119 3.09 -7.58 -23.44
CA LYS A 119 2.00 -8.32 -22.81
C LYS A 119 0.62 -7.77 -23.16
N ILE A 120 0.54 -6.66 -23.90
CA ILE A 120 -0.74 -6.09 -24.36
C ILE A 120 -1.01 -6.51 -25.81
N LYS A 121 -2.19 -6.17 -26.35
CA LYS A 121 -2.55 -6.60 -27.71
C LYS A 121 -1.91 -5.71 -28.76
N LYS A 122 -2.03 -4.39 -28.60
CA LYS A 122 -1.62 -3.42 -29.62
C LYS A 122 -0.90 -2.22 -29.03
N PHE A 123 -0.01 -1.63 -29.81
CA PHE A 123 0.65 -0.39 -29.42
C PHE A 123 0.95 0.53 -30.62
N ASN A 124 1.23 1.79 -30.31
CA ASN A 124 1.85 2.73 -31.23
C ASN A 124 2.74 3.71 -30.45
N ILE A 125 3.67 4.38 -31.13
CA ILE A 125 4.51 5.43 -30.57
C ILE A 125 4.40 6.68 -31.45
N ILE A 126 4.23 7.83 -30.82
CA ILE A 126 4.21 9.14 -31.47
C ILE A 126 5.32 9.99 -30.86
N TRP A 127 6.27 10.39 -31.68
CA TRP A 127 7.34 11.31 -31.31
C TRP A 127 6.88 12.74 -31.57
N VAL A 128 6.80 13.53 -30.51
CA VAL A 128 6.41 14.93 -30.57
C VAL A 128 7.65 15.74 -30.91
N SER A 129 7.72 16.17 -32.16
CA SER A 129 8.75 17.06 -32.70
C SER A 129 8.07 18.30 -33.32
N ASN A 130 8.81 19.17 -34.02
CA ASN A 130 8.17 20.25 -34.77
C ASN A 130 7.20 19.70 -35.83
N ASP A 131 7.56 18.58 -36.43
CA ASP A 131 6.67 17.72 -37.21
C ASP A 131 6.47 16.42 -36.43
N ASN A 132 5.23 16.08 -36.09
CA ASN A 132 4.95 14.87 -35.31
C ASN A 132 5.27 13.62 -36.14
N GLU A 133 6.15 12.76 -35.64
CA GLU A 133 6.51 11.51 -36.29
C GLU A 133 5.79 10.34 -35.63
N GLN A 134 4.99 9.61 -36.38
CA GLN A 134 4.32 8.40 -35.89
C GLN A 134 5.13 7.18 -36.29
N PHE A 135 5.33 6.24 -35.36
CA PHE A 135 5.99 4.96 -35.67
C PHE A 135 5.21 4.18 -36.74
N ARG A 136 3.88 4.12 -36.59
CA ARG A 136 2.94 3.58 -37.58
C ARG A 136 1.68 4.44 -37.67
N GLU A 137 1.00 4.40 -38.80
CA GLU A 137 -0.28 5.11 -39.02
C GLU A 137 -1.40 4.60 -38.10
N GLN A 138 -1.35 3.34 -37.69
CA GLN A 138 -2.34 2.70 -36.82
C GLN A 138 -1.67 1.84 -35.74
N PRO A 139 -2.33 1.60 -34.59
CA PRO A 139 -1.84 0.67 -33.59
C PRO A 139 -1.63 -0.74 -34.15
N ILE A 140 -0.41 -1.24 -34.01
CA ILE A 140 0.03 -2.56 -34.49
C ILE A 140 0.09 -3.56 -33.33
N ASP A 141 0.13 -4.85 -33.65
CA ASP A 141 0.21 -5.89 -32.62
C ASP A 141 1.54 -5.82 -31.86
N ALA A 142 1.50 -6.04 -30.54
CA ALA A 142 2.68 -6.00 -29.68
C ALA A 142 3.47 -7.33 -29.69
N ASN A 143 3.78 -7.83 -30.89
CA ASN A 143 4.64 -9.01 -31.06
C ASN A 143 6.12 -8.63 -30.98
N ALA A 144 7.00 -9.63 -30.80
CA ALA A 144 8.43 -9.42 -30.65
C ALA A 144 9.06 -8.65 -31.83
N SER A 145 8.69 -8.98 -33.08
CA SER A 145 9.23 -8.29 -34.26
C SER A 145 8.86 -6.81 -34.30
N ASN A 146 7.63 -6.47 -33.91
CA ASN A 146 7.16 -5.08 -33.91
C ASN A 146 7.80 -4.29 -32.76
N ILE A 147 8.04 -4.95 -31.63
CA ILE A 147 8.72 -4.36 -30.46
C ILE A 147 10.21 -4.12 -30.74
N ASP A 148 10.88 -5.03 -31.44
CA ASP A 148 12.30 -4.87 -31.79
C ASP A 148 12.54 -3.79 -32.86
N GLN A 149 11.50 -3.43 -33.62
CA GLN A 149 11.54 -2.35 -34.62
C GLN A 149 11.19 -0.96 -34.07
N ALA A 150 10.56 -0.91 -32.89
CA ALA A 150 10.06 0.32 -32.25
C ALA A 150 11.14 0.97 -31.38
#